data_AF-A0A1Q5EAP3-F1
#
_entry.id   AF-A0A1Q5EAP3-F1
#
_cell.length_a   1.000
_cell.length_b   1.000
_cell.length_c   1.000
_cell.angle_alpha   90.00
_cell.angle_beta   90.00
_cell.angle_gamma   90.00
#
_symmetry.space_group_name_H-M   'P 1'
#
loop_
_entity.id
_entity.type
_entity.pdbx_description
1 polymer ?
#
loop_
_entity_poly.entity_id
_entity_poly.type
_entity_poly.pdbx_seq_one_letter_code
_entity_poly.pdbx_strand_id
1 'polypeptide(L)'
;MAPSTVRGLALPALLTSLIDRGLWHHPGDEVLARVIPWFKDPLRFVPNPPQMEYTSRSMDMFADDPHCAFFRQARGSRGVAPLELPWLDVEQAVLIATTRNPGDDGALALDYRTHPSDPRVVGSDFWTDAALCRWRVVATSFSGFVASLGL
;
A
#
# COMPACT_ATOMS: atom_id res chain seq x y z
N MET A 1 2.52 23.31 9.27
CA MET A 1 2.03 22.78 7.99
C MET A 1 0.91 21.80 8.28
N ALA A 2 -0.23 21.91 7.61
CA ALA A 2 -1.27 20.87 7.69
C ALA A 2 -0.73 19.57 7.06
N PRO A 3 -1.10 18.39 7.59
CA PRO A 3 -0.68 17.12 7.01
C PRO A 3 -1.20 17.00 5.57
N SER A 4 -0.37 16.53 4.65
CA SER A 4 -0.83 16.21 3.30
C SER A 4 -1.85 15.07 3.37
N THR A 5 -2.95 15.21 2.64
CA THR A 5 -4.01 14.21 2.57
C THR A 5 -4.03 13.54 1.21
N VAL A 6 -4.23 12.23 1.19
CA VAL A 6 -4.45 11.42 -0.02
C VAL A 6 -5.72 10.62 0.20
N ARG A 7 -6.69 10.70 -0.71
CA ARG A 7 -8.00 10.05 -0.59
C ARG A 7 -8.75 10.37 0.71
N GLY A 8 -8.57 11.59 1.22
CA GLY A 8 -9.14 12.03 2.51
C GLY A 8 -8.41 11.48 3.75
N LEU A 9 -7.35 10.68 3.57
CA LEU A 9 -6.53 10.10 4.64
C LEU A 9 -5.28 10.96 4.86
N ALA A 10 -5.01 11.34 6.10
CA ALA A 10 -3.80 12.08 6.44
C ALA A 10 -2.57 11.18 6.30
N LEU A 11 -1.59 11.59 5.50
CA LEU A 11 -0.34 10.84 5.38
C LEU A 11 0.43 10.87 6.71
N PRO A 12 1.15 9.79 7.06
CA PRO A 12 2.01 9.77 8.24
C PRO A 12 3.05 10.90 8.16
N ALA A 13 3.25 11.63 9.25
CA ALA A 13 4.20 12.75 9.29
C ALA A 13 5.63 12.32 8.90
N LEU A 14 6.00 11.08 9.23
CA LEU A 14 7.27 10.47 8.82
C LEU A 14 7.37 10.36 7.29
N LEU A 15 6.31 9.92 6.61
CA LEU A 15 6.29 9.81 5.15
C LEU A 15 6.44 11.19 4.50
N THR A 16 5.70 12.19 4.98
CA THR A 16 5.82 13.57 4.50
C THR A 16 7.24 14.10 4.71
N SER A 17 7.84 13.87 5.88
CA SER A 17 9.21 14.28 6.15
C SER A 17 10.24 13.60 5.23
N LEU A 18 10.07 12.31 4.95
CA LEU A 18 10.95 11.58 4.02
C LEU A 18 10.80 12.11 2.60
N ILE A 19 9.59 12.42 2.14
CA ILE A 19 9.33 13.02 0.83
C ILE A 19 9.98 14.40 0.73
N ASP A 20 9.73 15.27 1.70
CA ASP A 20 10.25 16.65 1.72
C ASP A 20 11.79 16.69 1.72
N ARG A 21 12.42 15.68 2.33
CA ARG A 21 13.89 15.51 2.39
C ARG A 21 14.47 14.74 1.21
N GLY A 22 13.64 14.26 0.28
CA GLY A 22 14.07 13.40 -0.84
C GLY A 22 14.56 12.02 -0.41
N LEU A 23 14.23 11.58 0.81
CA LEU A 23 14.61 10.28 1.37
C LEU A 23 13.59 9.18 1.08
N TRP A 24 12.37 9.53 0.66
CA TRP A 24 11.40 8.54 0.18
C TRP A 24 11.74 8.06 -1.23
N HIS A 25 12.64 7.09 -1.33
CA HIS A 25 13.06 6.46 -2.58
C HIS A 25 13.30 4.96 -2.39
N HIS A 26 13.40 4.23 -3.50
CA HIS A 26 13.60 2.79 -3.50
C HIS A 26 14.93 2.42 -2.80
N PRO A 27 14.92 1.60 -1.73
CA PRO A 27 16.12 1.32 -0.93
C PRO A 27 17.06 0.26 -1.54
N GLY A 28 16.65 -0.33 -2.67
CA GLY A 28 17.36 -1.42 -3.35
C GLY A 28 16.61 -2.74 -3.24
N ASP A 29 16.66 -3.55 -4.29
CA ASP A 29 15.86 -4.79 -4.38
C ASP A 29 16.29 -5.81 -3.31
N GLU A 30 17.57 -5.84 -2.94
CA GLU A 30 18.07 -6.70 -1.86
C GLU A 30 17.50 -6.33 -0.49
N VAL A 31 17.32 -5.03 -0.21
CA VAL A 31 16.71 -4.57 1.04
C VAL A 31 15.24 -5.00 1.08
N LEU A 32 14.50 -4.77 0.00
CA LEU A 32 13.11 -5.19 -0.11
C LEU A 32 12.94 -6.71 -0.01
N ALA A 33 13.81 -7.49 -0.65
CA ALA A 33 13.77 -8.95 -0.57
C ALA A 33 14.03 -9.47 0.85
N ARG A 34 14.79 -8.76 1.68
CA ARG A 34 14.95 -9.09 3.10
C ARG A 34 13.72 -8.72 3.93
N VAL A 35 13.10 -7.57 3.65
CA VAL A 35 11.94 -7.07 4.40
C VAL A 35 10.64 -7.78 4.00
N ILE A 36 10.48 -8.13 2.72
CA ILE A 36 9.28 -8.70 2.13
C ILE A 36 9.64 -9.91 1.25
N PRO A 37 10.15 -11.02 1.82
CA PRO A 37 10.74 -12.11 1.04
C PRO A 37 9.75 -12.83 0.11
N TRP A 38 8.44 -12.69 0.34
CA TRP A 38 7.39 -13.28 -0.48
C TRP A 38 7.00 -12.42 -1.70
N PHE A 39 7.35 -11.12 -1.71
CA PHE A 39 7.06 -10.23 -2.83
C PHE A 39 8.21 -10.32 -3.84
N LYS A 40 7.93 -10.68 -5.10
CA LYS A 40 9.00 -10.97 -6.08
C LYS A 40 9.20 -9.90 -7.14
N ASP A 41 8.19 -9.08 -7.39
CA ASP A 41 8.30 -8.07 -8.45
C ASP A 41 9.06 -6.83 -7.97
N PRO A 42 9.84 -6.19 -8.85
CA PRO A 42 10.55 -4.97 -8.51
C PRO A 42 9.54 -3.86 -8.25
N LEU A 43 9.67 -3.21 -7.10
CA LEU A 43 8.81 -2.10 -6.72
C LEU A 43 9.37 -0.76 -7.21
N ARG A 44 8.47 0.22 -7.27
CA ARG A 44 8.75 1.63 -7.41
C ARG A 44 7.98 2.35 -6.32
N PHE A 45 8.67 3.12 -5.50
CA PHE A 45 8.05 3.92 -4.45
C PHE A 45 7.34 5.10 -5.09
N VAL A 46 6.10 5.37 -4.68
CA VAL A 46 5.32 6.48 -5.19
C VAL A 46 5.85 7.76 -4.54
N PRO A 47 6.37 8.73 -5.31
CA PRO A 47 7.31 9.72 -4.79
C PRO A 47 6.67 10.89 -4.04
N ASN A 48 5.38 11.17 -4.22
CA ASN A 48 4.72 12.34 -3.63
C ASN A 48 3.20 12.17 -3.53
N PRO A 49 2.50 12.98 -2.71
CA PRO A 49 1.07 12.86 -2.50
C PRO A 49 0.22 12.96 -3.79
N PRO A 50 0.48 13.88 -4.74
CA PRO A 50 -0.27 13.89 -6.01
C PRO A 50 -0.16 12.59 -6.80
N GLN A 51 1.02 11.95 -6.82
CA GLN A 51 1.17 10.65 -7.46
C GLN A 51 0.52 9.53 -6.65
N MET A 52 0.56 9.57 -5.31
CA MET A 52 -0.17 8.61 -4.48
C MET A 52 -1.68 8.68 -4.72
N GLU A 53 -2.22 9.89 -4.85
CA GLU A 53 -3.62 10.11 -5.22
C GLU A 53 -3.94 9.49 -6.58
N TYR A 54 -3.14 9.80 -7.61
CA TYR A 54 -3.35 9.26 -8.96
C TYR A 54 -3.25 7.73 -8.99
N THR A 55 -2.18 7.17 -8.43
CA THR A 55 -1.92 5.73 -8.41
C THR A 55 -3.00 4.98 -7.63
N SER A 56 -3.47 5.53 -6.51
CA SER A 56 -4.48 4.90 -5.68
C SER A 56 -5.88 4.87 -6.31
N ARG A 57 -6.14 5.60 -7.41
CA ARG A 57 -7.41 5.51 -8.14
C ARG A 57 -7.66 4.15 -8.77
N SER A 58 -6.61 3.37 -9.06
CA SER A 58 -6.79 2.02 -9.58
C SER A 58 -7.54 1.12 -8.60
N MET A 59 -7.42 1.37 -7.29
CA MET A 59 -8.16 0.62 -6.28
C MET A 59 -9.67 0.82 -6.39
N ASP A 60 -10.13 1.98 -6.82
CA ASP A 60 -11.57 2.22 -7.05
C ASP A 60 -12.09 1.35 -8.20
N MET A 61 -11.31 1.27 -9.30
CA MET A 61 -11.62 0.39 -10.43
C MET A 61 -11.72 -1.08 -9.97
N PHE A 62 -10.72 -1.56 -9.22
CA PHE A 62 -10.70 -2.96 -8.76
C PHE A 62 -11.80 -3.28 -7.75
N ALA A 63 -12.16 -2.35 -6.87
CA ALA A 63 -13.23 -2.55 -5.88
C ALA A 63 -14.63 -2.53 -6.49
N ASP A 64 -14.81 -1.85 -7.62
CA ASP A 64 -16.08 -1.72 -8.32
C ASP A 64 -16.22 -2.74 -9.48
N ASP A 65 -15.16 -3.47 -9.82
CA ASP A 65 -15.15 -4.49 -10.87
C ASP A 65 -15.92 -5.78 -10.46
N PRO A 66 -16.67 -6.43 -11.38
CA PRO A 66 -17.31 -7.72 -11.10
C PRO A 66 -16.36 -8.84 -10.67
N HIS A 67 -15.07 -8.73 -11.03
CA HIS A 67 -13.98 -9.63 -10.67
C HIS A 67 -13.15 -9.12 -9.48
N CYS A 68 -13.67 -8.17 -8.68
CA CYS A 68 -13.00 -7.62 -7.48
C CYS A 68 -12.47 -8.69 -6.51
N ALA A 69 -13.10 -9.87 -6.50
CA ALA A 69 -12.67 -11.02 -5.72
C ALA A 69 -11.25 -11.50 -6.08
N PHE A 70 -10.82 -11.37 -7.34
CA PHE A 70 -9.47 -11.72 -7.78
C PHE A 70 -8.41 -10.82 -7.11
N PHE A 71 -8.69 -9.52 -7.02
CA PHE A 71 -7.79 -8.53 -6.40
C PHE A 71 -7.95 -8.42 -4.88
N ARG A 72 -9.00 -9.03 -4.31
CA ARG A 72 -9.40 -8.90 -2.90
C ARG A 72 -9.47 -7.45 -2.44
N GLN A 73 -10.06 -6.59 -3.27
CA GLN A 73 -10.28 -5.18 -2.96
C GLN A 73 -11.78 -4.93 -2.90
N ALA A 74 -12.22 -4.23 -1.86
CA ALA A 74 -13.63 -3.87 -1.68
C ALA A 74 -13.76 -2.55 -0.91
N ARG A 75 -14.95 -1.96 -0.94
CA ARG A 75 -15.29 -0.78 -0.14
C ARG A 75 -15.87 -1.20 1.20
N GLY A 76 -15.25 -0.82 2.30
CA GLY A 76 -15.75 -1.12 3.64
C GLY A 76 -17.15 -0.57 3.88
N SER A 77 -17.46 0.59 3.31
CA SER A 77 -18.78 1.24 3.38
C SER A 77 -19.95 0.42 2.81
N ARG A 78 -19.68 -0.57 1.94
CA ARG A 78 -20.72 -1.42 1.33
C ARG A 78 -21.06 -2.67 2.15
N GLY A 79 -20.22 -3.01 3.14
CA GLY A 79 -20.40 -4.20 3.98
C GLY A 79 -21.25 -3.93 5.22
N VAL A 80 -21.86 -4.99 5.76
CA VAL A 80 -22.51 -4.96 7.09
C VAL A 80 -21.52 -5.21 8.24
N ALA A 81 -20.32 -5.71 7.91
CA ALA A 81 -19.25 -5.96 8.85
C ALA A 81 -17.96 -5.31 8.33
N PRO A 82 -17.02 -4.93 9.22
CA PRO A 82 -15.71 -4.43 8.82
C PRO A 82 -14.98 -5.42 7.89
N LEU A 83 -14.33 -4.89 6.86
CA LEU A 83 -13.47 -5.68 5.99
C LEU A 83 -12.17 -6.04 6.72
N GLU A 84 -11.82 -7.32 6.69
CA GLU A 84 -10.59 -7.85 7.26
C GLU A 84 -9.66 -8.41 6.18
N LEU A 85 -8.36 -8.49 6.48
CA LEU A 85 -7.42 -9.20 5.60
C LEU A 85 -7.87 -10.66 5.43
N PRO A 86 -7.78 -11.24 4.21
CA PRO A 86 -6.97 -10.79 3.07
C PRO A 86 -7.64 -9.77 2.13
N TRP A 87 -8.78 -9.17 2.50
CA TRP A 87 -9.40 -8.07 1.75
C TRP A 87 -8.83 -6.71 2.16
N LEU A 88 -8.45 -5.91 1.16
CA LEU A 88 -8.12 -4.51 1.33
C LEU A 88 -9.39 -3.66 1.27
N ASP A 89 -9.58 -2.81 2.29
CA ASP A 89 -10.57 -1.75 2.25
C ASP A 89 -9.98 -0.53 1.52
N VAL A 90 -10.44 -0.28 0.29
CA VAL A 90 -9.89 0.77 -0.59
C VAL A 90 -10.21 2.19 -0.14
N GLU A 91 -11.13 2.34 0.82
CA GLU A 91 -11.50 3.61 1.45
C GLU A 91 -10.57 3.94 2.64
N GLN A 92 -9.84 2.93 3.14
CA GLN A 92 -8.89 3.05 4.24
C GLN A 92 -7.47 2.68 3.81
N ALA A 93 -7.15 2.85 2.53
CA ALA A 93 -5.85 2.51 1.97
C ALA A 93 -5.26 3.61 1.09
N VAL A 94 -3.92 3.71 1.10
CA VAL A 94 -3.14 4.58 0.20
C VAL A 94 -1.97 3.78 -0.37
N LEU A 95 -1.85 3.71 -1.69
CA LEU A 95 -0.72 3.04 -2.34
C LEU A 95 0.55 3.89 -2.20
N ILE A 96 1.62 3.26 -1.69
CA ILE A 96 2.92 3.89 -1.46
C ILE A 96 4.06 3.26 -2.28
N ALA A 97 3.83 2.09 -2.85
CA ALA A 97 4.68 1.51 -3.88
C ALA A 97 3.85 0.66 -4.85
N THR A 98 4.24 0.61 -6.11
CA THR A 98 3.67 -0.29 -7.13
C THR A 98 4.78 -1.00 -7.86
N THR A 99 4.48 -2.08 -8.56
CA THR A 99 5.42 -2.72 -9.49
C THR A 99 5.97 -1.72 -10.50
N ARG A 100 7.23 -1.94 -10.88
CA ARG A 100 7.94 -1.14 -11.88
C ARG A 100 7.57 -1.55 -13.31
N ASN A 101 7.18 -2.79 -13.49
CA ASN A 101 6.84 -3.37 -14.78
C ASN A 101 5.40 -3.02 -15.15
N PRO A 102 5.17 -2.39 -16.32
CA PRO A 102 3.83 -2.17 -16.82
C PRO A 102 3.08 -3.49 -17.01
N GLY A 103 1.86 -3.58 -16.45
CA GLY A 103 1.00 -4.76 -16.55
C GLY A 103 1.03 -5.67 -15.32
N ASP A 104 1.99 -5.50 -14.41
CA ASP A 104 2.01 -6.22 -13.14
C ASP A 104 1.14 -5.47 -12.10
N ASP A 105 0.34 -6.19 -11.30
CA ASP A 105 -0.64 -5.61 -10.36
C ASP A 105 -0.15 -5.57 -8.89
N GLY A 106 1.14 -5.81 -8.66
CA GLY A 106 1.73 -5.77 -7.32
C GLY A 106 1.81 -4.37 -6.72
N ALA A 107 1.50 -4.22 -5.44
CA ALA A 107 1.55 -2.94 -4.75
C ALA A 107 1.76 -3.09 -3.24
N LEU A 108 2.27 -2.03 -2.62
CA LEU A 108 2.27 -1.82 -1.18
C LEU A 108 1.33 -0.66 -0.82
N ALA A 109 0.57 -0.83 0.24
CA ALA A 109 -0.38 0.16 0.74
C ALA A 109 -0.17 0.45 2.23
N LEU A 110 -0.40 1.70 2.62
CA LEU A 110 -0.75 2.06 3.99
C LEU A 110 -2.19 1.62 4.24
N ASP A 111 -2.44 0.95 5.35
CA ASP A 111 -3.77 0.46 5.74
C ASP A 111 -4.18 1.03 7.11
N TYR A 112 -5.12 1.97 7.06
CA TYR A 112 -5.52 2.83 8.17
C TYR A 112 -6.51 2.19 9.13
N ARG A 113 -6.96 0.94 8.87
CA ARG A 113 -7.85 0.19 9.76
C ARG A 113 -7.26 -0.09 11.16
N THR A 114 -5.96 0.14 11.34
CA THR A 114 -5.23 -0.12 12.59
C THR A 114 -4.90 1.16 13.37
N HIS A 115 -4.27 2.13 12.71
CA HIS A 115 -3.84 3.36 13.36
C HIS A 115 -3.85 4.54 12.36
N PRO A 116 -4.44 5.69 12.72
CA PRO A 116 -4.63 6.79 11.77
C PRO A 116 -3.35 7.55 11.44
N SER A 117 -2.34 7.57 12.32
CA SER A 117 -1.09 8.32 12.10
C SER A 117 0.14 7.45 11.87
N ASP A 118 0.01 6.14 12.06
CA ASP A 118 1.10 5.16 11.88
C ASP A 118 0.50 3.83 11.40
N PRO A 119 -0.19 3.85 10.25
CA PRO A 119 -0.93 2.70 9.74
C PRO A 119 0.00 1.53 9.47
N ARG A 120 -0.51 0.31 9.55
CA ARG A 120 0.24 -0.87 9.08
C ARG A 120 0.55 -0.76 7.59
N VAL A 121 1.58 -1.47 7.15
CA VAL A 121 1.90 -1.63 5.73
C VAL A 121 1.44 -3.00 5.28
N VAL A 122 0.70 -3.06 4.17
CA VAL A 122 0.26 -4.30 3.54
C VAL A 122 0.76 -4.37 2.10
N GLY A 123 0.92 -5.56 1.56
CA GLY A 123 1.23 -5.76 0.14
C GLY A 123 0.30 -6.78 -0.50
N SER A 124 0.03 -6.60 -1.80
CA SER A 124 -0.70 -7.58 -2.60
C SER A 124 0.20 -8.77 -2.90
N ASP A 125 -0.19 -9.97 -2.45
CA ASP A 125 0.53 -11.21 -2.67
C ASP A 125 -0.12 -12.02 -3.79
N PHE A 126 0.54 -12.01 -4.96
CA PHE A 126 0.23 -12.88 -6.10
C PHE A 126 1.21 -14.05 -6.24
N TRP A 127 2.32 -14.08 -5.48
CA TRP A 127 3.39 -15.07 -5.66
C TRP A 127 3.23 -16.30 -4.79
N THR A 128 2.50 -16.20 -3.68
CA THR A 128 2.12 -17.39 -2.90
C THR A 128 1.01 -18.18 -3.61
N ASP A 129 0.11 -17.50 -4.32
CA ASP A 129 -1.02 -18.09 -5.04
C ASP A 129 -1.38 -17.22 -6.25
N ALA A 130 -0.91 -17.60 -7.44
CA ALA A 130 -1.11 -16.82 -8.66
C ALA A 130 -2.59 -16.77 -9.12
N ALA A 131 -3.45 -17.62 -8.58
CA ALA A 131 -4.87 -17.62 -8.91
C ALA A 131 -5.65 -16.54 -8.16
N LEU A 132 -5.08 -15.94 -7.11
CA LEU A 132 -5.80 -15.02 -6.24
C LEU A 132 -4.86 -14.11 -5.45
N CYS A 133 -5.05 -12.79 -5.57
CA CYS A 133 -4.39 -11.82 -4.70
C CYS A 133 -4.76 -12.05 -3.23
N ARG A 134 -3.79 -11.94 -2.32
CA ARG A 134 -4.06 -11.79 -0.89
C ARG A 134 -3.33 -10.58 -0.35
N TRP A 135 -4.04 -9.65 0.28
CA TRP A 135 -3.39 -8.58 1.00
C TRP A 135 -2.82 -9.10 2.31
N ARG A 136 -1.50 -8.94 2.50
CA ARG A 136 -0.77 -9.46 3.66
C ARG A 136 -0.03 -8.35 4.37
N VAL A 137 0.06 -8.46 5.69
CA VAL A 137 0.85 -7.53 6.50
C VAL A 137 2.32 -7.68 6.12
N VAL A 138 2.93 -6.55 5.77
CA VAL A 138 4.37 -6.36 5.58
C VAL A 138 4.99 -5.89 6.89
N ALA A 139 4.38 -4.88 7.51
CA ALA A 139 4.80 -4.34 8.80
C ALA A 139 3.57 -3.90 9.59
N THR A 140 3.62 -4.04 10.91
CA THR A 140 2.52 -3.65 11.81
C THR A 140 2.34 -2.14 11.94
N SER A 141 3.34 -1.36 11.54
CA SER A 141 3.30 0.09 11.47
C SER A 141 4.18 0.62 10.33
N PHE A 142 3.89 1.83 9.84
CA PHE A 142 4.66 2.49 8.80
C PHE A 142 6.05 2.88 9.31
N SER A 143 6.14 3.36 10.56
CA SER A 143 7.42 3.64 11.23
C SER A 143 8.33 2.40 11.27
N GLY A 144 7.78 1.23 11.62
CA GLY A 144 8.51 -0.03 11.66
C GLY A 144 8.96 -0.50 10.27
N PHE A 145 8.13 -0.26 9.25
CA PHE A 145 8.51 -0.51 7.86
C PHE A 145 9.70 0.36 7.44
N VAL A 146 9.62 1.68 7.63
CA VAL A 146 10.69 2.65 7.31
C VAL A 146 12.00 2.26 7.99
N ALA A 147 11.96 1.95 9.29
CA ALA A 147 13.13 1.50 10.04
C ALA A 147 13.74 0.21 9.46
N SER A 148 12.90 -0.73 9.00
CA SER A 148 13.36 -1.98 8.38
C SER A 148 14.00 -1.77 7.01
N LEU A 149 13.61 -0.71 6.29
CA LEU A 149 14.23 -0.30 5.03
C LEU A 149 15.54 0.49 5.25
N GLY A 150 15.80 0.97 6.46
CA GLY A 150 16.94 1.83 6.78
C GLY A 150 16.77 3.28 6.27
N LEU A 151 15.53 3.76 6.18
CA LEU A 151 15.17 5.12 5.75
C LEU A 151 14.89 6.06 6.94
#